data_AF-A0A2W5FH03-F1
#
_entry.id   AF-A0A2W5FH03-F1
#
_cell.length_a   1.000
_cell.length_b   1.000
_cell.length_c   1.000
_cell.angle_alpha   90.00
_cell.angle_beta   90.00
_cell.angle_gamma   90.00
#
_symmetry.space_group_name_H-M   'P 1'
#
loop_
_entity.id
_entity.type
_entity.pdbx_description
1 polymer ?
#
loop_
_entity_poly.entity_id
_entity_poly.type
_entity_poly.pdbx_seq_one_letter_code
_entity_poly.pdbx_strand_id
1 'polypeptide(L)' 'EIMVIGGASIYEQILPFADKIYLTMIEKNFEGDAWFTELSMEDWKTTAEEKHEGDPPFVFLTLERICC' A
#
# COMPACT_ATOMS: atom_id res chain seq x y z
N GLU A 1 3.09 -15.88 6.69
CA GLU A 1 2.17 -14.76 6.38
C GLU A 1 1.12 -15.24 5.39
N ILE A 2 -0.04 -14.59 5.39
CA ILE A 2 -1.05 -14.72 4.33
C ILE A 2 -0.95 -13.45 3.50
N MET A 3 -0.77 -13.60 2.18
CA MET A 3 -0.68 -12.48 1.26
C MET A 3 -1.99 -12.30 0.52
N VAL A 4 -2.54 -11.09 0.53
CA VAL A 4 -3.71 -10.72 -0.24
C VAL A 4 -3.28 -9.76 -1.34
N ILE A 5 -3.50 -10.15 -2.59
CA ILE A 5 -3.00 -9.45 -3.79
C ILE A 5 -4.10 -8.75 -4.59
N GLY A 6 -5.24 -8.47 -3.96
CA GLY A 6 -6.34 -7.69 -4.53
C GLY A 6 -7.40 -8.51 -5.25
N GLY A 7 -8.31 -7.89 -6.02
CA GLY A 7 -8.36 -6.46 -6.39
C GLY A 7 -8.99 -5.50 -5.35
N ALA A 8 -9.42 -4.31 -5.79
CA ALA A 8 -9.91 -3.21 -4.93
C ALA A 8 -10.94 -3.64 -3.86
N SER A 9 -11.98 -4.38 -4.24
CA SER A 9 -13.02 -4.84 -3.31
C SER A 9 -12.51 -5.83 -2.26
N ILE A 10 -11.46 -6.59 -2.57
CA ILE A 10 -10.81 -7.50 -1.62
C ILE A 10 -9.96 -6.69 -0.64
N TYR A 11 -9.26 -5.66 -1.12
CA TYR A 11 -8.50 -4.76 -0.24
C TYR A 11 -9.40 -4.06 0.78
N GLU A 12 -10.56 -3.55 0.36
CA GLU A 12 -11.53 -2.93 1.28
C GLU A 12 -11.98 -3.87 2.41
N GLN A 13 -12.23 -5.14 2.09
CA GLN A 13 -12.70 -6.14 3.06
C GLN A 13 -11.58 -6.61 4.01
N ILE A 14 -10.34 -6.68 3.52
CA ILE A 14 -9.23 -7.26 4.26
C ILE A 14 -8.42 -6.20 5.02
N LEU A 15 -8.38 -4.95 4.56
CA LEU A 15 -7.57 -3.90 5.18
C LEU A 15 -7.73 -3.79 6.71
N PRO A 16 -8.95 -3.88 7.30
CA PRO A 16 -9.12 -3.84 8.76
C PRO A 16 -8.39 -4.95 9.53
N PHE A 17 -8.12 -6.08 8.88
CA PHE A 17 -7.45 -7.25 9.46
C PHE A 17 -5.97 -7.33 9.10
N ALA A 18 -5.47 -6.44 8.24
CA ALA A 18 -4.09 -6.48 7.80
C ALA A 18 -3.15 -5.92 8.87
N ASP A 19 -2.08 -6.65 9.17
CA ASP A 19 -0.99 -6.22 10.05
C ASP A 19 0.10 -5.44 9.29
N LYS A 20 0.25 -5.72 7.99
CA LYS A 20 1.33 -5.20 7.14
C LYS A 20 0.84 -4.95 5.71
N ILE A 21 1.37 -3.90 5.08
CA ILE A 21 1.16 -3.57 3.67
C ILE A 21 2.50 -3.47 2.97
N TYR A 22 2.63 -4.17 1.85
CA TYR A 22 3.70 -3.96 0.87
C TYR A 22 3.15 -3.10 -0.26
N LEU A 23 3.55 -1.83 -0.29
CA LEU A 23 3.02 -0.84 -1.21
C LEU A 23 4.11 -0.43 -2.20
N THR A 24 3.80 -0.48 -3.50
CA THR A 24 4.63 0.14 -4.54
C THR A 24 3.97 1.43 -4.97
N MET A 25 4.60 2.56 -4.67
CA MET A 25 4.12 3.88 -5.10
C MET A 25 4.79 4.23 -6.44
N ILE A 26 4.01 4.29 -7.51
CA ILE A 26 4.50 4.70 -8.83
C ILE A 26 4.29 6.21 -8.96
N GLU A 27 5.36 6.98 -9.22
CA GLU A 27 5.31 8.44 -9.31
C GLU A 27 4.78 8.92 -10.68
N LYS A 28 3.57 8.47 -11.03
CA LYS A 28 2.92 8.81 -12.29
C LYS A 28 1.40 8.73 -12.14
N ASN A 29 0.71 9.66 -12.78
CA ASN A 29 -0.74 9.63 -12.87
C ASN A 29 -1.20 8.68 -13.99
N PHE A 30 -2.20 7.88 -13.69
CA PHE A 30 -2.82 6.94 -14.63
C PHE A 30 -4.34 7.12 -14.61
N GLU A 31 -4.98 6.88 -15.75
CA GLU A 31 -6.42 6.66 -15.79
C GLU A 31 -6.73 5.24 -15.28
N GLY A 32 -7.81 5.10 -14.51
CA GLY A 32 -8.20 3.82 -13.94
C GLY A 32 -9.66 3.81 -13.48
N ASP A 33 -10.21 2.62 -13.35
CA ASP A 33 -11.59 2.33 -12.95
C ASP A 33 -11.69 1.73 -11.54
N ALA A 34 -10.54 1.48 -10.89
CA ALA A 34 -10.43 0.96 -9.55
C ALA A 34 -9.31 1.66 -8.78
N TRP A 35 -9.55 1.91 -7.49
CA TRP A 35 -8.59 2.58 -6.60
C TRP A 35 -8.32 1.74 -5.36
N PHE A 36 -7.13 1.92 -4.79
CA PHE A 36 -6.85 1.40 -3.46
C PHE A 36 -7.64 2.22 -2.43
N THR A 37 -8.11 1.56 -1.38
CA THR A 37 -8.86 2.22 -0.30
C THR A 37 -7.99 3.27 0.41
N GLU A 38 -8.62 4.26 1.03
CA GLU A 38 -7.93 5.29 1.79
C GLU A 38 -7.14 4.67 2.97
N LEU A 39 -5.87 5.07 3.11
CA LEU A 39 -4.99 4.68 4.21
C LEU A 39 -4.80 5.87 5.14
N SER A 40 -5.31 5.77 6.37
CA SER A 40 -5.01 6.75 7.41
C SER A 40 -3.58 6.56 7.91
N MET A 41 -2.74 7.59 7.82
CA MET A 41 -1.38 7.56 8.38
C MET A 41 -1.36 7.54 9.91
N GLU A 42 -2.52 7.70 10.57
CA GLU A 42 -2.65 7.48 12.01
C GLU A 42 -2.66 5.98 12.38
N ASP A 43 -3.08 5.11 11.45
CA ASP A 43 -3.17 3.66 11.64
C ASP A 43 -1.90 2.93 11.18
N TRP A 44 -1.02 3.57 10.42
CA TRP A 44 0.09 2.92 9.72
C TRP A 44 1.41 3.66 9.90
N LYS A 45 2.48 2.90 10.10
CA LYS A 45 3.85 3.39 10.20
C LYS A 45 4.70 2.79 9.09
N THR A 46 5.43 3.63 8.36
CA THR A 46 6.47 3.17 7.43
C THR A 46 7.65 2.59 8.20
N THR A 47 7.95 1.31 7.96
CA THR A 47 9.08 0.59 8.59
C THR A 47 10.23 0.34 7.62
N ALA A 48 9.96 0.35 6.32
CA ALA A 48 10.98 0.34 5.28
C ALA A 48 10.55 1.18 4.07
N GLU A 49 11.52 1.81 3.43
CA GLU A 49 11.38 2.61 2.23
C GLU A 49 12.60 2.38 1.32
N GLU A 50 12.36 2.05 0.06
CA GLU A 50 13.40 1.90 -0.96
C GLU A 50 12.99 2.65 -2.23
N LYS A 51 13.79 3.64 -2.63
CA LYS A 51 13.53 4.46 -3.82
C LYS A 51 14.26 3.88 -5.02
N HIS A 52 13.57 3.82 -6.15
CA HIS A 52 14.13 3.36 -7.40
C HIS A 52 13.98 4.42 -8.47
N GLU A 53 15.11 4.79 -9.05
CA GLU A 53 15.17 5.55 -10.29
C GLU A 53 14.71 4.65 -11.44
N GLY A 54 13.82 5.17 -12.29
CA GLY A 54 13.22 4.45 -13.40
C GLY A 54 12.36 5.37 -14.26
N ASP A 55 11.74 4.82 -15.31
CA ASP A 55 10.75 5.52 -16.13
C ASP A 55 9.45 4.68 -16.18
N PRO A 56 8.48 4.93 -15.28
CA PRO A 56 8.45 5.96 -14.24
C PRO A 56 9.27 5.61 -12.97
N PRO A 57 9.66 6.61 -12.15
CA PRO A 57 10.19 6.37 -10.81
C PRO A 57 9.16 5.69 -9.91
N PHE A 58 9.63 4.91 -8.94
CA PHE A 58 8.76 4.27 -7.96
C PHE A 58 9.46 4.06 -6.61
N VAL A 59 8.67 3.86 -5.56
CA VAL A 59 9.13 3.63 -4.20
C VAL A 59 8.48 2.38 -3.64
N PHE A 60 9.27 1.46 -3.09
CA PHE A 60 8.76 0.37 -2.27
C PHE A 60 8.62 0.84 -0.83
N LEU A 61 7.44 0.65 -0.26
CA LEU A 61 7.10 0.95 1.12
C LEU A 61 6.65 -0.33 1.83
N THR A 62 7.18 -0.55 3.03
CA THR A 62 6.58 -1.49 3.99
C THR A 62 5.92 -0.70 5.09
N LEU A 63 4.62 -0.87 5.24
CA LEU A 63 3.82 -0.25 6.30
C LEU A 63 3.43 -1.33 7.31
N GLU A 64 3.55 -1.03 8.58
CA GLU A 64 3.04 -1.87 9.67
C GLU A 64 1.99 -1.10 10.45
N ARG A 65 0.94 -1.80 10.89
CA ARG A 65 -0.16 -1.20 11.64
C ARG A 65 0.35 -0.69 12.99
N ILE A 66 -0.02 0.54 13.35
CA ILE A 66 0.30 1.13 14.64
C ILE A 66 -0.62 0.47 15.68
N CYS A 67 -0.05 -0.39 16.52
CA CYS A 67 -0.76 -0.91 17.67
C CYS A 67 -0.92 0.19 18.73
N CYS A 68 -2.15 0.41 19.18
CA CYS A 68 -2.42 1.03 20.48
C CYS A 68 -2.05 0.06 21.61
#